data_AF-A0A8H5SG22-F1
#
_entry.id   AF-A0A8H5SG22-F1
#
_cell.length_a   1.000
_cell.length_b   1.000
_cell.length_c   1.000
_cell.angle_alpha   90.00
_cell.angle_beta   90.00
_cell.angle_gamma   90.00
#
_symmetry.space_group_name_H-M   'P 1'
#
loop_
_entity.id
_entity.type
_entity.pdbx_description
1 polymer ?
#
loop_
_entity_poly.entity_id
_entity_poly.type
_entity_poly.pdbx_seq_one_letter_code
_entity_poly.pdbx_strand_id
1 'polypeptide(L)'
;MGITSLVGGVLALCNPQNQYQLKGIPDKRSSDDPASFAPIYMLAARDISFGSFILAHQLHDNHIAIATILAVMGLMKFGDLLTVLAVGDGKRSFPGILHFFMGIGYLGWVPYLYRN
;
A
#
# COMPACT_ATOMS: atom_id res chain seq x y z
N MET A 1 -7.81 -4.12 -7.05
CA MET A 1 -7.42 -4.02 -5.63
C MET A 1 -6.55 -5.19 -5.18
N GLY A 2 -7.00 -6.45 -5.29
CA GLY A 2 -6.22 -7.63 -4.88
C GLY A 2 -4.94 -7.83 -5.70
N ILE A 3 -5.07 -8.03 -7.02
CA ILE A 3 -3.94 -8.23 -7.95
C ILE A 3 -2.93 -7.08 -7.87
N THR A 4 -3.41 -5.84 -7.87
CA THR A 4 -2.55 -4.65 -7.82
C THR A 4 -1.70 -4.58 -6.55
N SER A 5 -2.26 -4.99 -5.41
CA SER A 5 -1.51 -5.03 -4.14
C SER A 5 -0.49 -6.15 -4.13
N LEU A 6 -0.89 -7.33 -4.61
CA LEU A 6 0.00 -8.49 -4.73
C LEU A 6 1.20 -8.17 -5.63
N VAL A 7 0.96 -7.67 -6.84
CA VAL A 7 2.01 -7.28 -7.79
C VAL A 7 2.89 -6.18 -7.20
N GLY A 8 2.30 -5.17 -6.57
CA GLY A 8 3.06 -4.10 -5.91
C GLY A 8 4.02 -4.63 -4.84
N GLY A 9 3.57 -5.56 -4.00
CA GLY A 9 4.41 -6.19 -2.98
C GLY A 9 5.52 -7.05 -3.58
N VAL A 10 5.23 -7.85 -4.62
CA VAL A 10 6.26 -8.64 -5.32
C VAL A 10 7.33 -7.73 -5.96
N LEU A 11 6.92 -6.64 -6.61
CA LEU A 11 7.86 -5.65 -7.17
C LEU A 11 8.72 -5.00 -6.08
N ALA A 12 8.16 -4.76 -4.89
CA ALA A 12 8.90 -4.23 -3.75
C ALA A 12 9.93 -5.23 -3.20
N LEU A 13 9.68 -6.54 -3.26
CA LEU A 13 10.69 -7.56 -2.94
C LEU A 13 11.82 -7.60 -3.97
N CYS A 14 11.47 -7.56 -5.26
CA CYS A 14 12.44 -7.70 -6.35
C CYS A 14 13.32 -6.45 -6.53
N ASN A 15 12.78 -5.27 -6.25
CA ASN A 15 13.50 -4.00 -6.40
C ASN A 15 13.17 -3.06 -5.22
N PRO A 16 13.73 -3.32 -4.02
CA PRO A 16 13.43 -2.54 -2.84
C PRO A 16 14.06 -1.14 -2.86
N GLN A 17 15.17 -0.96 -3.59
CA GLN A 17 15.88 0.31 -3.78
C GLN A 17 14.97 1.39 -4.37
N ASN A 18 14.26 1.06 -5.45
CA ASN A 18 13.39 2.03 -6.12
C ASN A 18 12.13 2.37 -5.32
N GLN A 19 11.79 1.61 -4.28
CA GLN A 19 10.54 1.80 -3.55
C GLN A 19 10.51 3.08 -2.73
N TYR A 20 11.62 3.52 -2.14
CA TYR A 20 11.64 4.78 -1.37
C TYR A 20 11.18 5.97 -2.21
N GLN A 21 11.81 6.12 -3.38
CA GLN A 21 11.46 7.16 -4.35
C GLN A 21 10.03 7.02 -4.86
N LEU A 22 9.57 5.81 -5.17
CA LEU A 22 8.20 5.56 -5.63
C LEU A 22 7.15 5.93 -4.56
N LYS A 23 7.49 5.75 -3.29
CA LYS A 23 6.64 6.10 -2.14
C LYS A 23 6.80 7.55 -1.71
N GLY A 24 7.65 8.33 -2.38
CA GLY A 24 7.84 9.76 -2.11
C GLY A 24 8.60 10.06 -0.81
N ILE A 25 9.39 9.10 -0.32
CA ILE A 25 10.24 9.27 0.85
C ILE A 25 11.73 9.20 0.44
N PRO A 26 12.60 10.01 1.07
CA PRO A 26 14.03 9.95 0.78
C PRO A 26 14.61 8.61 1.24
N ASP A 27 15.51 8.06 0.43
CA ASP A 27 16.34 6.94 0.85
C ASP A 27 17.43 7.48 1.80
N LYS A 28 17.22 7.28 3.10
CA LYS A 28 18.16 7.66 4.18
C LYS A 28 18.88 6.44 4.76
N ARG A 29 18.92 5.32 4.04
CA ARG A 29 19.59 4.10 4.52
C ARG A 29 21.08 4.37 4.72
N SER A 30 21.65 3.75 5.77
CA SER A 30 23.07 3.88 6.12
C SER A 30 23.98 2.94 5.34
N SER A 31 23.41 1.94 4.63
CA SER A 31 24.15 0.96 3.83
C SER A 31 23.23 0.26 2.82
N ASP A 32 23.84 -0.43 1.84
CA ASP A 32 23.13 -1.30 0.88
C ASP A 32 22.99 -2.76 1.34
N ASP A 33 23.23 -3.04 2.62
CA ASP A 33 22.91 -4.33 3.23
C ASP A 33 21.40 -4.61 3.08
N PRO A 34 20.99 -5.81 2.62
CA PRO A 34 19.59 -6.24 2.62
C PRO A 34 18.81 -5.88 3.88
N ALA A 35 19.43 -5.96 5.06
CA ALA A 35 18.77 -5.60 6.32
C ALA A 35 18.29 -4.13 6.38
N SER A 36 18.94 -3.21 5.68
CA SER A 36 18.56 -1.80 5.65
C SER A 36 17.25 -1.55 4.89
N PHE A 37 16.80 -2.51 4.07
CA PHE A 37 15.51 -2.49 3.37
C PHE A 37 14.35 -3.09 4.17
N ALA A 38 14.55 -3.45 5.44
CA ALA A 38 13.51 -4.04 6.28
C ALA A 38 12.15 -3.31 6.21
N PRO A 39 12.06 -1.96 6.21
CA PRO A 39 10.78 -1.27 6.05
C PRO A 39 10.08 -1.58 4.71
N ILE A 40 10.85 -1.72 3.63
CA ILE A 40 10.32 -2.06 2.30
C ILE A 40 9.90 -3.52 2.23
N TYR A 41 10.63 -4.44 2.87
CA TYR A 41 10.22 -5.84 2.95
C TYR A 41 8.96 -6.04 3.80
N MET A 42 8.82 -5.31 4.91
CA MET A 42 7.57 -5.30 5.70
C MET A 42 6.40 -4.74 4.89
N LEU A 43 6.63 -3.67 4.13
CA LEU A 43 5.64 -3.11 3.20
C LEU A 43 5.24 -4.13 2.12
N ALA A 44 6.21 -4.83 1.55
CA ALA A 44 5.98 -5.85 0.54
C ALA A 44 5.15 -7.02 1.08
N ALA A 45 5.53 -7.54 2.25
CA ALA A 45 4.80 -8.61 2.93
C ALA A 45 3.34 -8.21 3.22
N ARG A 46 3.13 -6.97 3.68
CA ARG A 46 1.79 -6.40 3.89
C ARG A 46 0.98 -6.38 2.60
N ASP A 47 1.53 -5.80 1.53
CA ASP A 47 0.82 -5.64 0.26
C ASP A 47 0.50 -7.00 -0.41
N ILE A 48 1.41 -7.98 -0.29
CA ILE A 48 1.17 -9.38 -0.70
C ILE A 48 0.05 -9.99 0.13
N SER A 49 0.10 -9.84 1.46
CA SER A 49 -0.89 -10.43 2.37
C SER A 49 -2.29 -9.90 2.09
N PHE A 50 -2.44 -8.58 1.93
CA PHE A 50 -3.72 -7.98 1.57
C PHE A 50 -4.18 -8.38 0.17
N GLY A 51 -3.27 -8.44 -0.80
CA GLY A 51 -3.56 -8.91 -2.14
C GLY A 51 -4.13 -10.32 -2.16
N SER A 52 -3.44 -11.25 -1.50
CA SER A 52 -3.88 -12.64 -1.34
C SER A 52 -5.18 -12.76 -0.57
N PHE A 53 -5.36 -11.99 0.50
CA PHE A 53 -6.61 -11.96 1.27
C PHE A 53 -7.80 -11.56 0.39
N ILE A 54 -7.66 -10.46 -0.37
CA ILE A 54 -8.73 -9.99 -1.27
C ILE A 54 -9.04 -11.07 -2.32
N LEU A 55 -8.02 -11.62 -2.97
CA LEU A 55 -8.21 -12.64 -4.01
C LEU A 55 -8.90 -13.89 -3.47
N ALA A 56 -8.49 -14.39 -2.30
CA ALA A 56 -9.11 -15.56 -1.69
C ALA A 56 -10.58 -15.32 -1.36
N HIS A 57 -10.91 -14.15 -0.80
CA HIS A 57 -12.29 -13.83 -0.43
C HIS A 57 -13.16 -13.46 -1.65
N GLN A 58 -12.57 -13.02 -2.76
CA GLN A 58 -13.27 -12.84 -4.03
C GLN A 58 -13.75 -14.17 -4.62
N LEU A 59 -13.00 -15.27 -4.43
CA LEU A 59 -13.42 -16.60 -4.89
C LEU A 59 -14.61 -17.17 -4.10
N HIS A 60 -14.90 -16.61 -2.93
CA HIS A 60 -15.99 -17.02 -2.05
C HIS A 60 -17.11 -15.96 -1.96
N ASP A 61 -17.08 -14.93 -2.81
CA ASP A 61 -18.03 -13.81 -2.80
C ASP A 61 -18.21 -13.18 -1.39
N ASN A 62 -17.16 -13.20 -0.58
CA ASN A 62 -17.22 -12.68 0.79
C ASN A 62 -16.95 -11.16 0.79
N HIS A 63 -17.96 -10.41 0.36
CA HIS A 63 -17.87 -8.96 0.19
C HIS A 63 -17.64 -8.21 1.50
N ILE A 64 -18.14 -8.72 2.64
CA ILE A 64 -17.91 -8.14 3.96
C ILE A 64 -16.42 -8.19 4.32
N ALA A 65 -15.77 -9.34 4.17
CA ALA A 65 -14.35 -9.48 4.46
C ALA A 65 -13.50 -8.55 3.58
N ILE A 66 -13.84 -8.46 2.28
CA ILE A 66 -13.17 -7.55 1.35
C ILE A 66 -13.41 -6.08 1.76
N ALA A 67 -14.62 -5.73 2.16
CA ALA A 67 -14.94 -4.38 2.64
C ALA A 67 -14.12 -4.02 3.88
N THR A 68 -14.00 -4.94 4.83
CA THR A 68 -13.20 -4.74 6.05
C THR A 68 -11.73 -4.48 5.70
N ILE A 69 -11.11 -5.31 4.84
CA ILE A 69 -9.70 -5.11 4.52
C ILE A 69 -9.47 -3.82 3.69
N LEU A 70 -10.39 -3.46 2.79
CA LEU A 70 -10.32 -2.20 2.06
C LEU A 70 -10.45 -0.99 3.00
N ALA A 71 -11.27 -1.08 4.05
CA ALA A 71 -11.35 -0.03 5.06
C ALA A 71 -9.99 0.17 5.77
N VAL A 72 -9.35 -0.92 6.19
CA VAL A 72 -8.02 -0.91 6.81
C VAL A 72 -6.97 -0.34 5.85
N MET A 73 -6.94 -0.82 4.61
CA MET A 73 -6.03 -0.31 3.58
C MET A 73 -6.26 1.17 3.31
N GLY A 74 -7.51 1.64 3.30
CA GLY A 74 -7.86 3.05 3.11
C GLY A 74 -7.23 3.92 4.20
N LEU A 75 -7.39 3.53 5.47
CA LEU A 75 -6.76 4.22 6.60
C LEU A 75 -5.23 4.21 6.50
N MET A 76 -4.64 3.07 6.14
CA MET A 76 -3.20 2.98 5.92
C MET A 76 -2.71 3.92 4.82
N LYS A 77 -3.49 4.15 3.76
CA LYS A 77 -3.11 5.10 2.70
C LYS A 77 -3.07 6.55 3.20
N PHE A 78 -3.95 6.92 4.13
CA PHE A 78 -3.83 8.21 4.80
C PHE A 78 -2.60 8.27 5.72
N GLY A 79 -2.23 7.16 6.37
CA GLY A 79 -0.96 7.05 7.11
C GLY A 79 0.27 7.21 6.20
N ASP A 80 0.26 6.57 5.02
CA ASP A 80 1.29 6.72 4.00
C ASP A 80 1.36 8.21 3.53
N LEU A 81 0.21 8.85 3.29
CA LEU A 81 0.12 10.27 2.94
C LEU A 81 0.75 11.16 4.02
N LEU A 82 0.39 10.96 5.29
CA LEU A 82 0.96 11.73 6.41
C LEU A 82 2.47 11.55 6.48
N THR A 83 2.97 10.34 6.22
CA THR A 83 4.41 10.07 6.17
C THR A 83 5.07 10.87 5.05
N VAL A 84 4.52 10.87 3.84
CA VAL A 84 5.05 11.68 2.72
C VAL A 84 5.03 13.17 3.05
N LEU A 85 3.98 13.68 3.70
CA LEU A 85 3.91 15.08 4.12
C LEU A 85 4.92 15.44 5.21
N ALA A 86 5.20 14.51 6.13
CA ALA A 86 6.09 14.76 7.27
C ALA A 86 7.58 14.64 6.91
N VAL A 87 7.94 13.67 6.07
CA VAL A 87 9.36 13.34 5.80
C VAL A 87 9.72 13.32 4.31
N GLY A 88 8.77 13.54 3.42
CA GLY A 88 9.02 13.58 1.97
C GLY A 88 9.77 14.84 1.54
N ASP A 89 10.42 14.77 0.38
CA ASP A 89 11.39 15.77 -0.07
C ASP A 89 10.77 17.10 -0.55
N GLY A 90 9.47 17.32 -0.35
CA GLY A 90 8.69 18.50 -0.78
C GLY A 90 8.58 18.70 -2.31
N LYS A 91 9.49 18.12 -3.10
CA LYS A 91 9.57 18.25 -4.56
C LYS A 91 8.67 17.28 -5.33
N ARG A 92 8.08 16.30 -4.65
CA ARG A 92 7.24 15.24 -5.26
C ARG A 92 5.88 15.21 -4.59
N SER A 93 4.95 16.03 -5.09
CA SER A 93 3.55 16.00 -4.68
C SER A 93 2.80 14.75 -5.18
N PHE A 94 3.28 14.11 -6.25
CA PHE A 94 2.58 13.01 -6.91
C PHE A 94 2.35 11.76 -6.03
N PRO A 95 3.36 11.23 -5.29
CA PRO A 95 3.12 10.11 -4.39
C PRO A 95 2.10 10.42 -3.29
N GLY A 96 2.16 11.61 -2.69
CA GLY A 96 1.16 12.05 -1.70
C GLY A 96 -0.25 12.10 -2.31
N ILE A 97 -0.40 12.72 -3.47
CA ILE A 97 -1.67 12.76 -4.21
C ILE A 97 -2.19 11.34 -4.49
N LEU A 98 -1.30 10.42 -4.90
CA LEU A 98 -1.66 9.03 -5.15
C LEU A 98 -2.16 8.33 -3.88
N HIS A 99 -1.46 8.50 -2.76
CA HIS A 99 -1.89 7.95 -1.47
C HIS A 99 -3.26 8.49 -1.05
N PHE A 100 -3.52 9.79 -1.23
CA PHE A 100 -4.81 10.40 -0.95
C PHE A 100 -5.94 9.78 -1.78
N PHE A 101 -5.79 9.73 -3.11
CA PHE A 101 -6.82 9.18 -3.99
C PHE A 101 -7.01 7.67 -3.80
N MET A 102 -5.95 6.91 -3.53
CA MET A 102 -6.06 5.49 -3.19
C MET A 102 -6.83 5.29 -1.89
N GLY A 103 -6.58 6.11 -0.87
CA GLY A 103 -7.31 6.07 0.40
C GLY A 103 -8.81 6.29 0.19
N ILE A 104 -9.18 7.34 -0.54
CA ILE A 104 -10.58 7.61 -0.92
C ILE A 104 -11.16 6.46 -1.74
N GLY A 105 -10.42 5.95 -2.72
CA GLY A 105 -10.88 4.87 -3.59
C GLY A 105 -11.18 3.59 -2.81
N TYR A 106 -10.34 3.23 -1.84
CA TYR A 106 -10.56 2.07 -0.98
C TYR A 106 -11.77 2.26 -0.07
N LEU A 107 -11.86 3.41 0.62
CA LEU A 107 -12.99 3.71 1.51
C LEU A 107 -14.31 3.86 0.75
N GLY A 108 -14.29 4.44 -0.44
CA GLY A 108 -15.46 4.60 -1.30
C GLY A 108 -16.04 3.28 -1.78
N TRP A 109 -15.22 2.23 -1.86
CA TRP A 109 -15.67 0.88 -2.25
C TRP A 109 -16.31 0.10 -1.11
N VAL A 110 -16.03 0.47 0.15
CA VAL A 110 -16.60 -0.16 1.36
C VAL A 110 -18.14 -0.14 1.38
N PRO A 111 -18.83 1.02 1.22
CA PRO A 111 -20.30 1.04 1.26
C PRO A 111 -20.93 0.27 0.10
N TYR A 112 -20.24 0.15 -1.05
CA TYR A 112 -20.70 -0.68 -2.16
C TYR A 112 -20.65 -2.17 -1.78
N LEU A 113 -19.51 -2.64 -1.28
CA LEU A 113 -19.33 -4.04 -0.87
C LEU A 113 -20.13 -4.43 0.38
N TYR A 114 -20.57 -3.47 1.20
CA TYR A 114 -21.44 -3.79 2.33
C TYR A 114 -22.90 -4.01 1.89
N ARG A 115 -23.28 -3.53 0.70
CA ARG A 115 -24.65 -3.59 0.17
C ARG A 115 -24.86 -4.74 -0.82
N ASN A 116 -23.80 -5.40 -1.26
CA ASN A 116 -23.80 -6.52 -2.20
C ASN A 116 -23.13 -7.71 -1.53
#